data_AF-A0A958MA59-F1
#
_entry.id   AF-A0A958MA59-F1
#
_cell.length_a   1.000
_cell.length_b   1.000
_cell.length_c   1.000
_cell.angle_alpha   90.00
_cell.angle_beta   90.00
_cell.angle_gamma   90.00
#
_symmetry.space_group_name_H-M   'P 1'
#
loop_
_entity.id
_entity.type
_entity.pdbx_description
1 polymer ?
#
loop_
_entity_poly.entity_id
_entity_poly.type
_entity_poly.pdbx_seq_one_letter_code
_entity_poly.pdbx_strand_id
1 'polypeptide(L)'
;MSEQPYVKISIEEGIGTIEFFHPSHNALPGELLSRLAAAITGAGTDDAVKVIILKSGGDRTFCAGASFNELIAITDIEAGKQFFSGFANVINACRKCPKFIIGRIQGKA
;
A
#
# COMPACT_ATOMS: atom_id res chain seq x y z
N MET A 1 8.16 20.45 -8.97
CA MET A 1 8.82 19.13 -8.86
C MET A 1 7.75 18.15 -8.43
N SER A 2 7.53 17.06 -9.17
CA SER A 2 6.55 16.04 -8.75
C SER A 2 7.09 15.29 -7.54
N GLU A 3 6.26 15.08 -6.51
CA GLU A 3 6.63 14.25 -5.37
C GLU A 3 6.94 12.81 -5.81
N GLN A 4 7.97 12.22 -5.21
CA GLN A 4 8.37 10.84 -5.44
C GLN A 4 7.38 9.87 -4.77
N PRO A 5 7.19 8.65 -5.30
CA PRO A 5 6.35 7.64 -4.65
C PRO A 5 6.82 7.29 -3.24
N TYR A 6 5.89 7.13 -2.30
CA TYR A 6 6.22 6.78 -0.92
C TYR A 6 5.17 5.94 -0.21
N VAL A 7 5.64 5.22 0.80
CA VAL A 7 4.84 4.70 1.91
C VAL A 7 5.48 5.25 3.18
N LYS A 8 4.67 5.89 4.03
CA LYS A 8 5.07 6.45 5.33
C LYS A 8 4.17 5.91 6.42
N ILE A 9 4.72 5.83 7.64
CA ILE A 9 3.96 5.52 8.84
C ILE A 9 4.20 6.61 9.89
N SER A 10 3.14 7.07 10.54
CA SER A 10 3.20 7.86 11.78
C SER A 10 2.41 7.17 12.87
N ILE A 11 2.87 7.28 14.12
CA ILE A 11 2.23 6.65 15.28
C ILE A 11 1.93 7.74 16.29
N GLU A 12 0.64 7.94 16.56
CA GLU A 12 0.16 8.94 17.52
C GLU A 12 -0.95 8.30 18.37
N GLU A 13 -0.80 8.34 19.69
CA GLU A 13 -1.80 7.83 20.66
C GLU A 13 -2.27 6.37 20.41
N GLY A 14 -1.42 5.53 19.85
CA GLY A 14 -1.77 4.15 19.50
C GLY A 14 -2.37 3.96 18.11
N ILE A 15 -2.47 5.01 17.31
CA ILE A 15 -2.97 4.99 15.94
C ILE A 15 -1.77 5.03 14.99
N GLY A 16 -1.53 3.91 14.30
CA GLY A 16 -0.55 3.82 13.22
C GLY A 16 -1.18 4.24 11.89
N THR A 17 -0.87 5.43 11.39
CA THR A 17 -1.37 5.89 10.08
C THR A 17 -0.37 5.52 9.01
N ILE A 18 -0.73 4.57 8.14
CA ILE A 18 0.02 4.21 6.93
C ILE A 18 -0.54 5.02 5.77
N GLU A 19 0.30 5.88 5.20
CA GLU A 19 -0.04 6.69 4.03
C GLU A 19 0.83 6.27 2.83
N PHE A 20 0.18 5.94 1.71
CA PHE A 20 0.86 5.67 0.44
C PHE A 20 0.53 6.73 -0.60
N PHE A 21 1.49 7.03 -1.46
CA PHE A 21 1.31 8.00 -2.54
C PHE A 21 2.08 7.59 -3.79
N HIS A 22 1.48 7.86 -4.94
CA HIS A 22 2.13 7.81 -6.24
C HIS A 22 1.57 8.93 -7.14
N PRO A 23 2.41 9.73 -7.83
CA PRO A 23 1.95 10.88 -8.61
C PRO A 23 1.00 10.49 -9.76
N SER A 24 1.13 9.28 -10.29
CA SER A 24 0.18 8.71 -11.26
C SER A 24 -1.03 8.12 -10.54
N HIS A 25 -1.94 8.98 -10.07
CA HIS A 25 -3.24 8.61 -9.49
C HIS A 25 -3.18 7.55 -8.37
N ASN A 26 -2.13 7.53 -7.56
CA ASN A 26 -1.91 6.51 -6.54
C ASN A 26 -1.91 5.07 -7.10
N ALA A 27 -1.33 4.89 -8.29
CA ALA A 27 -0.97 3.58 -8.82
C ALA A 27 -0.01 2.85 -7.88
N LEU A 28 -0.12 1.52 -7.83
CA LEU A 28 0.65 0.66 -6.93
C LEU A 28 1.65 -0.19 -7.74
N PRO A 29 2.84 0.36 -8.08
CA PRO A 29 3.92 -0.43 -8.66
C PRO A 29 4.47 -1.45 -7.64
N GLY A 30 5.18 -2.47 -8.13
CA GLY A 30 5.70 -3.57 -7.33
C GLY A 30 6.50 -3.13 -6.09
N GLU A 31 7.34 -2.11 -6.23
CA GLU A 31 8.10 -1.54 -5.10
C GLU A 31 7.16 -0.97 -4.01
N LEU A 32 6.13 -0.24 -4.41
CA LEU A 32 5.18 0.39 -3.50
C LEU A 32 4.31 -0.66 -2.79
N LEU A 33 3.91 -1.72 -3.51
CA LEU A 33 3.23 -2.89 -2.93
C LEU A 33 4.09 -3.59 -1.87
N SER A 34 5.39 -3.79 -2.16
CA SER A 34 6.33 -4.38 -1.20
C SER A 34 6.45 -3.52 0.06
N ARG A 35 6.61 -2.20 -0.10
CA ARG A 35 6.69 -1.25 1.01
C ARG A 35 5.40 -1.19 1.83
N LEU A 36 4.23 -1.27 1.19
CA LEU A 36 2.93 -1.35 1.86
C LEU A 36 2.80 -2.61 2.70
N ALA A 37 3.12 -3.78 2.13
CA ALA A 37 3.06 -5.05 2.84
C ALA A 37 4.01 -5.06 4.06
N ALA A 38 5.22 -4.51 3.90
CA ALA A 38 6.18 -4.35 4.99
C ALA A 38 5.66 -3.40 6.08
N ALA A 39 5.09 -2.25 5.71
CA ALA A 39 4.54 -1.29 6.66
C ALA A 39 3.37 -1.87 7.47
N ILE A 40 2.46 -2.60 6.82
CA ILE A 40 1.33 -3.27 7.48
C ILE A 40 1.82 -4.35 8.45
N THR A 41 2.81 -5.15 8.03
CA THR A 41 3.39 -6.19 8.87
C THR A 41 4.09 -5.60 10.09
N GLY A 42 4.93 -4.58 9.89
CA GLY A 42 5.65 -3.90 10.97
C GLY A 42 4.70 -3.24 11.97
N ALA A 43 3.70 -2.51 11.49
CA ALA A 43 2.66 -1.92 12.33
C ALA A 43 1.87 -2.99 13.08
N GLY A 44 1.66 -4.17 12.49
CA GLY A 44 1.02 -5.32 13.12
C GLY A 44 1.79 -5.88 14.31
N THR A 45 3.12 -5.78 14.32
CA THR A 45 3.99 -6.32 15.39
C THR A 45 4.46 -5.27 16.40
N ASP A 46 4.22 -3.99 16.15
CA ASP A 46 4.70 -2.90 17.01
C ASP A 46 3.73 -2.61 18.17
N ASP A 47 4.08 -2.95 19.41
CA ASP A 47 3.22 -2.76 20.60
C ASP A 47 2.73 -1.32 20.81
N ALA A 48 3.40 -0.31 20.24
CA ALA A 48 2.94 1.07 20.27
C ALA A 48 1.69 1.31 19.40
N VAL A 49 1.42 0.46 18.40
CA VAL A 49 0.27 0.54 17.51
C VAL A 49 -0.87 -0.35 18.03
N LYS A 50 -2.07 0.21 18.20
CA LYS A 50 -3.30 -0.49 18.59
C LYS A 50 -4.26 -0.65 17.42
N VAL A 51 -4.32 0.35 16.53
CA VAL A 51 -5.14 0.36 15.31
C VAL A 51 -4.35 0.96 14.16
N ILE A 52 -4.59 0.46 12.95
CA ILE A 52 -3.95 0.94 11.72
C ILE A 52 -4.98 1.70 10.89
N ILE A 53 -4.65 2.91 10.45
CA ILE A 53 -5.38 3.63 9.42
C ILE A 53 -4.58 3.54 8.12
N LEU A 54 -5.16 2.93 7.08
CA LEU A 54 -4.57 2.90 5.74
C LEU A 54 -5.26 3.96 4.87
N LYS A 55 -4.49 4.91 4.34
CA LYS A 55 -4.99 6.00 3.50
C LYS A 55 -4.06 6.27 2.32
N SER A 56 -4.59 6.92 1.29
CA SER A 56 -3.75 7.49 0.24
C SER A 56 -3.33 8.92 0.59
N GLY A 57 -2.18 9.34 0.06
CA GLY A 57 -1.75 10.73 0.05
C GLY A 57 -2.48 11.55 -1.02
N GLY A 58 -2.53 12.86 -0.82
CA GLY A 58 -3.31 13.79 -1.64
C GLY A 58 -4.83 13.67 -1.45
N ASP A 59 -5.59 14.43 -2.25
CA ASP A 59 -7.02 14.69 -1.99
C ASP A 59 -8.00 14.09 -3.02
N ARG A 60 -7.54 13.30 -3.99
CA ARG A 60 -8.37 12.94 -5.17
C ARG A 60 -8.64 11.45 -5.38
N THR A 61 -7.61 10.64 -5.58
CA THR A 61 -7.74 9.22 -5.95
C THR A 61 -7.15 8.39 -4.83
N PHE A 62 -7.87 7.37 -4.36
CA PHE A 62 -7.35 6.48 -3.34
C PHE A 62 -6.31 5.56 -3.97
N CYS A 63 -6.71 4.85 -5.02
CA CYS A 63 -5.86 3.93 -5.74
C CYS A 63 -6.36 3.81 -7.18
N ALA A 64 -5.46 3.88 -8.16
CA ALA A 64 -5.79 3.58 -9.57
C ALA A 64 -5.58 2.09 -9.92
N GLY A 65 -5.19 1.27 -8.96
CA GLY A 65 -4.81 -0.12 -9.15
C GLY A 65 -3.36 -0.28 -9.57
N ALA A 66 -3.11 -1.30 -10.40
CA ALA A 66 -1.77 -1.67 -10.80
C ALA A 66 -1.13 -0.69 -11.79
N SER A 67 0.20 -0.60 -11.75
CA SER A 67 0.93 0.23 -12.70
C SER A 67 0.74 -0.29 -14.13
N PHE A 68 0.20 0.54 -15.01
CA PHE A 68 0.01 0.20 -16.43
C PHE A 68 1.34 -0.09 -17.12
N ASN A 69 2.40 0.67 -16.79
CA ASN A 69 3.74 0.48 -17.34
C ASN A 69 4.34 -0.87 -16.96
N GLU A 70 4.10 -1.33 -15.73
CA GLU A 70 4.56 -2.66 -15.30
C GLU A 70 3.72 -3.77 -15.93
N LEU A 71 2.41 -3.55 -16.09
CA LEU A 71 1.52 -4.51 -16.74
C LEU A 71 1.92 -4.79 -18.19
N ILE A 72 2.24 -3.77 -18.98
CA ILE A 72 2.66 -3.93 -20.39
C ILE A 72 4.07 -4.53 -20.53
N ALA A 73 4.89 -4.49 -19.48
CA ALA A 73 6.25 -5.04 -19.47
C ALA A 73 6.27 -6.56 -19.20
N ILE A 74 5.13 -7.17 -18.87
CA ILE A 74 5.01 -8.60 -18.64
C ILE A 74 5.07 -9.35 -19.97
N THR A 75 6.12 -10.16 -20.15
CA THR A 75 6.36 -10.94 -21.37
C THR A 75 6.13 -12.44 -21.20
N ASP A 76 6.01 -12.92 -19.97
CA ASP A 76 5.88 -14.34 -19.64
C ASP A 76 5.08 -14.58 -18.34
N ILE A 77 4.79 -15.85 -18.08
CA ILE A 77 3.98 -16.30 -16.94
C ILE A 77 4.68 -16.02 -15.60
N GLU A 78 6.01 -16.09 -15.55
CA GLU A 78 6.78 -15.91 -14.32
C GLU A 78 6.76 -14.44 -13.88
N ALA A 79 7.03 -13.52 -14.82
CA ALA A 79 6.89 -12.08 -14.63
C ALA A 79 5.45 -11.71 -14.25
N GLY A 80 4.46 -12.30 -14.92
CA GLY A 80 3.04 -12.10 -14.59
C GLY A 80 2.70 -12.53 -13.17
N LYS A 81 3.17 -13.72 -12.76
CA LYS A 81 2.97 -14.23 -11.40
C LYS A 81 3.64 -13.30 -10.38
N GLN A 82 4.85 -12.83 -10.63
CA GLN A 82 5.56 -11.91 -9.74
C GLN A 82 4.79 -10.59 -9.57
N PHE A 83 4.31 -10.00 -10.68
CA PHE A 83 3.53 -8.77 -10.68
C PHE A 83 2.25 -8.89 -9.81
N PHE A 84 1.43 -9.91 -10.07
CA PHE A 84 0.18 -10.09 -9.32
C PHE A 84 0.41 -10.56 -7.87
N SER A 85 1.54 -11.21 -7.58
CA SER A 85 1.90 -11.61 -6.21
C SER A 85 2.10 -10.41 -5.29
N GLY A 86 2.47 -9.23 -5.80
CA GLY A 86 2.57 -8.00 -5.01
C GLY A 86 1.26 -7.65 -4.30
N PHE A 87 0.14 -7.71 -5.02
CA PHE A 87 -1.19 -7.48 -4.44
C PHE A 87 -1.57 -8.56 -3.44
N ALA A 88 -1.30 -9.83 -3.77
CA ALA A 88 -1.55 -10.95 -2.88
C ALA A 88 -0.78 -10.79 -1.56
N ASN A 89 0.46 -10.28 -1.60
CA ASN A 89 1.27 -10.03 -0.42
C ASN A 89 0.68 -8.93 0.47
N VAL A 90 0.21 -7.81 -0.10
CA VAL A 90 -0.46 -6.74 0.67
C VAL A 90 -1.74 -7.26 1.31
N ILE A 91 -2.60 -7.95 0.55
CA ILE A 91 -3.85 -8.53 1.08
C ILE A 91 -3.54 -9.54 2.19
N ASN A 92 -2.51 -10.37 2.02
CA ASN A 92 -2.11 -11.34 3.01
C ASN A 92 -1.51 -10.69 4.27
N ALA A 93 -0.78 -9.57 4.12
CA ALA A 93 -0.30 -8.77 5.25
C ALA A 93 -1.48 -8.21 6.05
N CYS A 94 -2.50 -7.66 5.38
CA CYS A 94 -3.74 -7.23 6.03
C CYS A 94 -4.42 -8.38 6.78
N ARG A 95 -4.60 -9.53 6.11
CA ARG A 95 -5.29 -10.70 6.66
C ARG A 95 -4.59 -11.30 7.88
N LYS A 96 -3.25 -11.26 7.92
CA LYS A 96 -2.45 -11.81 9.02
C LYS A 96 -2.18 -10.79 10.13
N CYS A 97 -2.47 -9.52 9.91
CA CYS A 97 -2.23 -8.48 10.90
C CYS A 97 -3.08 -8.76 12.15
N PRO A 98 -2.48 -8.81 13.36
CA PRO A 98 -3.22 -9.07 14.59
C PRO A 98 -4.01 -7.84 15.09
N LYS A 99 -3.99 -6.74 14.34
CA LYS A 99 -4.59 -5.44 14.71
C LYS A 99 -5.68 -5.05 13.74
N PHE A 100 -6.60 -4.20 14.20
CA PHE A 100 -7.62 -3.63 13.33
C PHE A 100 -6.99 -2.73 12.27
N ILE A 101 -7.44 -2.90 11.02
CA ILE A 101 -7.07 -2.04 9.89
C ILE A 101 -8.34 -1.34 9.40
N ILE A 102 -8.29 -0.01 9.36
CA ILE A 102 -9.36 0.84 8.84
C ILE A 102 -8.87 1.45 7.54
N GLY A 103 -9.56 1.12 6.43
CA GLY A 103 -9.33 1.78 5.15
C GLY A 103 -10.05 3.12 5.09
N ARG A 104 -9.30 4.22 5.04
CA ARG A 104 -9.85 5.56 4.76
C ARG A 104 -9.84 5.76 3.25
N ILE A 105 -10.89 5.34 2.57
CA ILE A 105 -10.98 5.42 1.11
C ILE A 105 -11.33 6.84 0.66
N GLN A 106 -10.41 7.50 -0.05
CA GLN A 106 -10.57 8.87 -0.52
C GLN A 106 -10.80 8.92 -2.04
N GLY A 107 -12.01 9.30 -2.47
CA GLY A 107 -12.33 9.37 -3.90
C GLY A 107 -12.30 8.00 -4.60
N LYS A 108 -11.89 7.97 -5.87
CA LYS A 108 -11.94 6.74 -6.69
C LYS A 108 -10.95 5.68 -6.18
N ALA A 109 -11.41 4.43 -6.12
CA ALA A 109 -10.65 3.24 -5.72
C ALA A 109 -10.87 2.11 -6.72
#